data_AF-A0AAU1HQM7-F1
#
_entry.id   AF-A0AAU1HQM7-F1
#
_cell.length_a   1.000
_cell.length_b   1.000
_cell.length_c   1.000
_cell.angle_alpha   90.00
_cell.angle_beta   90.00
_cell.angle_gamma   90.00
#
_symmetry.space_group_name_H-M   'P 1'
#
loop_
_entity.id
_entity.type
_entity.pdbx_description
1 polymer ?
#
loop_
_entity_poly.entity_id
_entity_poly.type
_entity_poly.pdbx_seq_one_letter_code
_entity_poly.pdbx_strand_id
1 'polypeptide(L)'
;MVVTTGSPTAPPDHPRPALTDVLDPTARTWLDDSAARVAAEPGAVRRLFPAARRRCGHGRLTAYWTVDEAARAVLLTALPLRGQALADEVTRLHRHGDPAEQRAVLRTLPLLDLGDLALPLVRETLRGNDTTLIEAALGPYAAAHLPDAEYRQAVLKCVFCEIPLDRVSGVGARADRELARMLADFAQERIVAGRDVPEDILPVVRAFPDVIGAELDQALKEEG
;
A
#
# COMPACT_ATOMS: atom_id res chain seq x y z
N MET A 1 -22.23 -9.80 5.74
CA MET A 1 -21.46 -10.41 4.63
C MET A 1 -20.03 -9.90 4.79
N VAL A 2 -19.19 -10.68 5.47
CA VAL A 2 -17.79 -10.32 5.72
C VAL A 2 -17.05 -10.55 4.41
N VAL A 3 -16.67 -9.47 3.74
CA VAL A 3 -15.74 -9.55 2.61
C VAL A 3 -14.41 -9.95 3.22
N THR A 4 -14.03 -11.23 3.09
CA THR A 4 -12.70 -11.71 3.45
C THR A 4 -11.72 -11.05 2.47
N THR A 5 -11.20 -9.87 2.82
CA THR A 5 -10.15 -9.19 2.07
C THR A 5 -8.85 -9.92 2.34
N GLY A 6 -8.55 -10.94 1.53
CA GLY A 6 -7.20 -11.46 1.48
C GLY A 6 -6.23 -10.34 1.12
N SER A 7 -5.09 -10.28 1.81
CA SER A 7 -4.06 -9.27 1.53
C SER A 7 -3.70 -9.27 0.05
N PRO A 8 -3.61 -8.11 -0.61
CA PRO A 8 -3.24 -8.03 -2.02
C PRO A 8 -1.76 -8.43 -2.16
N THR A 9 -1.50 -9.72 -2.30
CA THR A 9 -0.15 -10.25 -2.56
C THR A 9 0.25 -10.04 -4.02
N ALA A 10 -0.72 -9.98 -4.92
CA ALA A 10 -0.50 -9.69 -6.33
C ALA A 10 -0.56 -8.18 -6.60
N PRO A 11 0.23 -7.68 -7.58
CA PRO A 11 -0.01 -6.37 -8.19
C PRO A 11 -1.48 -6.21 -8.57
N PRO A 12 -2.07 -5.01 -8.41
CA PRO A 12 -3.43 -4.77 -8.91
C PRO A 12 -3.45 -4.92 -10.44
N ASP A 13 -4.60 -5.25 -11.01
CA ASP A 13 -4.79 -5.09 -12.46
C ASP A 13 -4.70 -3.61 -12.85
N HIS A 14 -4.31 -3.35 -14.10
CA HIS A 14 -4.34 -1.99 -14.62
C HIS A 14 -5.77 -1.42 -14.53
N PRO A 15 -6.02 -0.25 -13.89
CA PRO A 15 -7.37 0.14 -13.48
C PRO A 15 -8.26 0.70 -14.60
N ARG A 16 -7.70 0.91 -15.80
CA ARG A 16 -8.43 1.49 -16.96
C ARG A 16 -9.73 0.76 -17.33
N PRO A 17 -9.79 -0.59 -17.41
CA PRO A 17 -11.04 -1.29 -17.71
C PRO A 17 -12.13 -1.02 -16.66
N ALA A 18 -11.79 -1.08 -15.36
CA ALA A 18 -12.75 -0.80 -14.29
C ALA A 18 -13.27 0.64 -14.31
N LEU A 19 -12.41 1.60 -14.69
CA LEU A 19 -12.83 3.00 -14.87
C LEU A 19 -13.80 3.19 -16.04
N THR A 20 -13.64 2.43 -17.13
CA THR A 20 -14.52 2.53 -18.29
C THR A 20 -15.98 2.29 -17.89
N ASP A 21 -16.26 1.36 -16.98
CA ASP A 21 -17.62 1.00 -16.58
C ASP A 21 -18.30 2.04 -15.68
N VAL A 22 -17.53 2.83 -14.92
CA VAL A 22 -18.08 3.75 -13.90
C VAL A 22 -18.04 5.22 -14.30
N LEU A 23 -17.13 5.62 -15.20
CA LEU A 23 -16.99 7.02 -15.60
C LEU A 23 -18.09 7.42 -16.59
N ASP A 24 -18.68 8.59 -16.36
CA ASP A 24 -19.54 9.22 -17.37
C ASP A 24 -18.75 9.58 -18.65
N PRO A 25 -19.42 9.83 -19.79
CA PRO A 25 -18.74 10.10 -21.06
C PRO A 25 -17.78 11.30 -21.01
N THR A 26 -18.08 12.33 -20.22
CA THR A 26 -17.25 13.53 -20.10
C THR A 26 -15.97 13.23 -19.33
N ALA A 27 -16.10 12.53 -18.19
CA ALA A 27 -14.96 12.10 -17.39
C ALA A 27 -14.06 11.11 -18.13
N ARG A 28 -14.66 10.18 -18.90
CA ARG A 28 -13.94 9.21 -19.73
C ARG A 28 -13.12 9.91 -20.82
N THR A 29 -13.75 10.80 -21.58
CA THR A 29 -13.08 11.60 -22.61
C THR A 29 -11.92 12.41 -22.02
N TRP A 30 -12.15 13.06 -20.86
CA TRP A 30 -11.09 13.80 -20.17
C TRP A 30 -9.90 12.90 -19.78
N LEU A 31 -10.15 11.69 -19.28
CA LEU A 31 -9.08 10.76 -18.89
C LEU A 31 -8.29 10.26 -20.10
N ASP A 32 -8.98 9.95 -21.20
CA ASP A 32 -8.36 9.50 -22.45
C ASP A 32 -7.47 10.59 -23.06
N ASP A 33 -8.01 11.80 -23.20
CA ASP A 33 -7.26 12.97 -23.69
C ASP A 33 -6.07 13.30 -22.78
N SER A 34 -6.27 13.20 -21.46
CA SER A 34 -5.21 13.48 -20.48
C SER A 34 -4.09 12.44 -20.54
N ALA A 35 -4.42 11.15 -20.67
CA ALA A 35 -3.43 10.09 -20.82
C ALA A 35 -2.65 10.24 -22.15
N ALA A 36 -3.34 10.53 -23.25
CA ALA A 36 -2.69 10.82 -24.54
C ALA A 36 -1.77 12.05 -24.45
N ARG A 37 -2.20 13.10 -23.74
CA ARG A 37 -1.39 14.30 -23.51
C ARG A 37 -0.16 14.02 -22.66
N VAL A 38 -0.27 13.21 -21.60
CA VAL A 38 0.88 12.79 -20.78
C VAL A 38 1.86 11.94 -21.60
N ALA A 39 1.36 11.07 -22.47
CA ALA A 39 2.19 10.28 -23.37
C ALA A 39 2.98 11.14 -24.37
N ALA A 40 2.37 12.22 -24.88
CA ALA A 40 3.03 13.15 -25.80
C ALA A 40 3.92 14.18 -25.09
N GLU A 41 3.51 14.64 -23.91
CA GLU A 41 4.15 15.71 -23.14
C GLU A 41 4.20 15.32 -21.65
N PRO A 42 5.25 14.61 -21.20
CA PRO A 42 5.31 14.05 -19.85
C PRO A 42 5.10 15.08 -18.74
N GLY A 43 5.61 16.31 -18.92
CA GLY A 43 5.43 17.39 -17.96
C GLY A 43 3.97 17.80 -17.71
N ALA A 44 3.04 17.46 -18.60
CA ALA A 44 1.62 17.72 -18.43
C ALA A 44 1.03 16.96 -17.22
N VAL A 45 1.63 15.84 -16.81
CA VAL A 45 1.17 15.05 -15.66
C VAL A 45 1.07 15.90 -14.40
N ARG A 46 1.99 16.85 -14.20
CA ARG A 46 2.05 17.74 -13.02
C ARG A 46 0.80 18.59 -12.84
N ARG A 47 0.15 18.96 -13.95
CA ARG A 47 -1.09 19.74 -13.96
C ARG A 47 -2.33 18.86 -13.98
N LEU A 48 -2.26 17.71 -14.65
CA LEU A 48 -3.40 16.81 -14.86
C LEU A 48 -3.64 15.90 -13.65
N PHE A 49 -2.59 15.50 -12.95
CA PHE A 49 -2.65 14.61 -11.80
C PHE A 49 -3.50 15.15 -10.65
N PRO A 50 -3.41 16.44 -10.26
CA PRO A 50 -4.30 17.01 -9.24
C PRO A 50 -5.75 17.20 -9.71
N ALA A 51 -5.96 17.32 -11.03
CA ALA A 51 -7.30 17.53 -11.58
C ALA A 51 -8.15 16.24 -11.59
N ALA A 52 -7.54 15.06 -11.42
CA ALA A 52 -8.20 13.76 -11.53
C ALA A 52 -9.44 13.65 -10.63
N ARG A 53 -9.35 14.05 -9.37
CA ARG A 53 -10.49 14.00 -8.43
C ARG A 53 -11.67 14.85 -8.88
N ARG A 54 -11.42 16.07 -9.35
CA ARG A 54 -12.49 16.97 -9.81
C ARG A 54 -13.16 16.45 -11.09
N ARG A 55 -12.39 15.75 -11.93
CA ARG A 55 -12.81 15.34 -13.27
C ARG A 55 -13.44 13.96 -13.31
N CYS A 56 -13.00 13.05 -12.44
CA CYS A 56 -13.44 11.67 -12.41
C CYS A 56 -14.26 11.33 -11.16
N GLY A 57 -14.23 12.16 -10.12
CA GLY A 57 -14.83 11.85 -8.81
C GLY A 57 -13.93 10.98 -7.95
N HIS A 58 -14.37 10.65 -6.73
CA HIS A 58 -13.58 9.95 -5.71
C HIS A 58 -14.31 8.74 -5.09
N GLY A 59 -15.32 8.21 -5.78
CA GLY A 59 -16.06 7.04 -5.32
C GLY A 59 -15.15 5.83 -5.14
N ARG A 60 -15.58 4.86 -4.33
CA ARG A 60 -14.92 3.55 -4.24
C ARG A 60 -15.05 2.83 -5.59
N LEU A 61 -13.93 2.35 -6.15
CA LEU A 61 -13.91 1.60 -7.41
C LEU A 61 -13.73 0.10 -7.18
N THR A 62 -12.67 -0.28 -6.45
CA THR A 62 -12.37 -1.68 -6.08
C THR A 62 -11.94 -1.75 -4.63
N ALA A 63 -11.57 -2.93 -4.12
CA ALA A 63 -10.95 -3.05 -2.79
C ALA A 63 -9.72 -2.14 -2.60
N TYR A 64 -9.00 -1.88 -3.69
CA TYR A 64 -7.70 -1.21 -3.72
C TYR A 64 -7.79 0.24 -4.20
N TRP A 65 -8.74 0.57 -5.09
CA TRP A 65 -8.81 1.87 -5.76
C TRP A 65 -10.04 2.69 -5.34
N THR A 66 -9.83 3.99 -5.12
CA THR A 66 -10.87 4.99 -5.43
C THR A 66 -10.77 5.40 -6.92
N VAL A 67 -11.85 5.99 -7.45
CA VAL A 67 -11.89 6.44 -8.84
C VAL A 67 -10.78 7.45 -9.17
N ASP A 68 -10.49 8.39 -8.27
CA ASP A 68 -9.44 9.39 -8.48
C ASP A 68 -8.03 8.80 -8.37
N GLU A 69 -7.80 7.85 -7.47
CA GLU A 69 -6.52 7.13 -7.38
C GLU A 69 -6.29 6.27 -8.65
N ALA A 70 -7.31 5.56 -9.13
CA ALA A 70 -7.27 4.80 -10.36
C ALA A 70 -7.02 5.69 -11.60
N ALA A 71 -7.69 6.84 -11.69
CA ALA A 71 -7.47 7.78 -12.80
C ALA A 71 -6.03 8.32 -12.79
N ARG A 72 -5.48 8.62 -11.60
CA ARG A 72 -4.07 9.00 -11.42
C ARG A 72 -3.12 7.88 -11.83
N ALA A 73 -3.42 6.64 -11.49
CA ALA A 73 -2.64 5.48 -11.91
C ALA A 73 -2.58 5.37 -13.44
N VAL A 74 -3.71 5.59 -14.14
CA VAL A 74 -3.75 5.64 -15.62
C VAL A 74 -2.85 6.75 -16.20
N LEU A 75 -2.76 7.91 -15.53
CA LEU A 75 -1.86 8.98 -15.97
C LEU A 75 -0.38 8.60 -15.76
N LEU A 76 -0.05 7.95 -14.64
CA LEU A 76 1.32 7.52 -14.34
C LEU A 76 1.79 6.41 -15.29
N THR A 77 0.94 5.43 -15.59
CA THR A 77 1.28 4.34 -16.53
C THR A 77 1.36 4.82 -17.98
N ALA A 78 0.75 5.96 -18.31
CA ALA A 78 0.87 6.61 -19.62
C ALA A 78 2.19 7.38 -19.81
N LEU A 79 3.00 7.57 -18.75
CA LEU A 79 4.28 8.27 -18.89
C LEU A 79 5.24 7.47 -19.79
N PRO A 80 5.84 8.10 -20.82
CA PRO A 80 6.85 7.47 -21.67
C PRO A 80 8.24 7.51 -21.02
N LEU A 81 8.31 7.62 -19.69
CA LEU A 81 9.55 7.69 -18.92
C LEU A 81 9.91 6.31 -18.37
N ARG A 82 11.20 6.01 -18.23
CA ARG A 82 11.71 4.75 -17.65
C ARG A 82 12.89 5.03 -16.73
N GLY A 83 13.25 4.05 -15.90
CA GLY A 83 14.40 4.13 -15.00
C GLY A 83 14.35 5.37 -14.09
N GLN A 84 15.50 6.04 -13.92
CA GLN A 84 15.63 7.17 -13.01
C GLN A 84 14.68 8.34 -13.34
N ALA A 85 14.44 8.63 -14.62
CA ALA A 85 13.56 9.73 -15.02
C ALA A 85 12.10 9.48 -14.58
N LEU A 86 11.63 8.23 -14.62
CA LEU A 86 10.32 7.87 -14.09
C LEU A 86 10.31 7.95 -12.56
N ALA A 87 11.35 7.42 -11.90
CA ALA A 87 11.48 7.45 -10.45
C ALA A 87 11.45 8.88 -9.90
N ASP A 88 12.16 9.82 -10.55
CA ASP A 88 12.20 11.23 -10.18
C ASP A 88 10.85 11.92 -10.36
N GLU A 89 10.15 11.65 -11.48
CA GLU A 89 8.84 12.24 -11.75
C GLU A 89 7.79 11.76 -10.74
N VAL A 90 7.77 10.45 -10.44
CA VAL A 90 6.89 9.83 -9.44
C VAL A 90 7.20 10.34 -8.03
N THR A 91 8.47 10.39 -7.66
CA THR A 91 8.91 10.93 -6.35
C THR A 91 8.51 12.39 -6.20
N ARG A 92 8.64 13.20 -7.25
CA ARG A 92 8.23 14.60 -7.20
C ARG A 92 6.71 14.74 -7.05
N LEU A 93 5.92 13.95 -7.77
CA LEU A 93 4.46 13.95 -7.61
C LEU A 93 4.04 13.56 -6.19
N HIS A 94 4.70 12.57 -5.59
CA HIS A 94 4.44 12.21 -4.19
C HIS A 94 4.81 13.36 -3.23
N ARG A 95 6.05 13.89 -3.29
CA ARG A 95 6.51 14.90 -2.33
C ARG A 95 5.68 16.18 -2.31
N HIS A 96 5.12 16.59 -3.45
CA HIS A 96 4.33 17.82 -3.56
C HIS A 96 2.83 17.57 -3.61
N GLY A 97 2.39 16.31 -3.60
CA GLY A 97 0.98 15.96 -3.66
C GLY A 97 0.30 16.04 -2.31
N ASP A 98 -1.02 16.18 -2.33
CA ASP A 98 -1.85 15.96 -1.13
C ASP A 98 -1.85 14.46 -0.72
N PRO A 99 -2.39 14.08 0.46
CA PRO A 99 -2.38 12.69 0.89
C PRO A 99 -3.09 11.71 -0.08
N ALA A 100 -4.11 12.14 -0.83
CA ALA A 100 -4.77 11.28 -1.80
C ALA A 100 -3.91 11.07 -3.05
N GLU A 101 -3.20 12.11 -3.48
CA GLU A 101 -2.22 12.07 -4.56
C GLU A 101 -1.02 11.19 -4.20
N GLN A 102 -0.52 11.31 -2.97
CA GLN A 102 0.56 10.48 -2.44
C GLN A 102 0.17 9.00 -2.38
N ARG A 103 -1.02 8.69 -1.86
CA ARG A 103 -1.54 7.30 -1.88
C ARG A 103 -1.65 6.75 -3.30
N ALA A 104 -2.17 7.55 -4.24
CA ALA A 104 -2.28 7.12 -5.64
C ALA A 104 -0.91 6.78 -6.25
N VAL A 105 0.13 7.57 -5.95
CA VAL A 105 1.50 7.26 -6.37
C VAL A 105 1.95 5.92 -5.80
N LEU A 106 1.88 5.74 -4.48
CA LEU A 106 2.34 4.52 -3.80
C LEU A 106 1.62 3.27 -4.31
N ARG A 107 0.30 3.36 -4.48
CA ARG A 107 -0.54 2.28 -5.00
C ARG A 107 -0.27 1.95 -6.47
N THR A 108 0.31 2.88 -7.24
CA THR A 108 0.65 2.65 -8.65
C THR A 108 2.04 2.04 -8.83
N LEU A 109 2.94 2.12 -7.84
CA LEU A 109 4.30 1.56 -7.93
C LEU A 109 4.39 0.13 -8.49
N PRO A 110 3.55 -0.86 -8.10
CA PRO A 110 3.65 -2.21 -8.65
C PRO A 110 3.24 -2.32 -10.14
N LEU A 111 2.65 -1.26 -10.72
CA LEU A 111 2.34 -1.16 -12.15
C LEU A 111 3.44 -0.47 -12.97
N LEU A 112 4.49 0.04 -12.30
CA LEU A 112 5.57 0.78 -12.94
C LEU A 112 6.85 -0.07 -12.95
N ASP A 113 7.53 -0.09 -14.09
CA ASP A 113 8.83 -0.76 -14.25
C ASP A 113 9.95 0.11 -13.63
N LEU A 114 10.04 0.08 -12.30
CA LEU A 114 10.98 0.87 -11.51
C LEU A 114 12.06 0.04 -10.81
N GLY A 115 11.91 -1.29 -10.73
CA GLY A 115 12.80 -2.13 -9.93
C GLY A 115 12.97 -1.55 -8.52
N ASP A 116 14.20 -1.44 -8.04
CA ASP A 116 14.50 -0.89 -6.71
C ASP A 116 14.51 0.65 -6.64
N LEU A 117 14.32 1.35 -7.76
CA LEU A 117 14.46 2.81 -7.84
C LEU A 117 13.40 3.57 -7.03
N ALA A 118 12.26 2.96 -6.72
CA ALA A 118 11.24 3.55 -5.84
C ALA A 118 11.41 3.16 -4.35
N LEU A 119 12.42 2.38 -3.97
CA LEU A 119 12.69 2.09 -2.55
C LEU A 119 12.96 3.34 -1.70
N PRO A 120 13.72 4.35 -2.15
CA PRO A 120 13.90 5.58 -1.38
C PRO A 120 12.58 6.26 -1.05
N LEU A 121 11.64 6.27 -2.00
CA LEU A 121 10.31 6.84 -1.82
C LEU A 121 9.50 6.07 -0.77
N VAL A 122 9.45 4.74 -0.87
CA VAL A 122 8.78 3.89 0.13
C VAL A 122 9.38 4.10 1.52
N ARG A 123 10.71 4.09 1.64
CA ARG A 123 11.40 4.33 2.91
C ARG A 123 11.14 5.73 3.46
N GLU A 124 11.03 6.75 2.61
CA GLU A 124 10.66 8.11 2.99
C GLU A 124 9.25 8.12 3.61
N THR A 125 8.27 7.52 2.92
CA THR A 125 6.89 7.42 3.41
C THR A 125 6.79 6.66 4.72
N LEU A 126 7.51 5.54 4.86
CA LEU A 126 7.51 4.72 6.08
C LEU A 126 8.12 5.43 7.30
N ARG A 127 8.87 6.52 7.14
CA ARG A 127 9.34 7.34 8.26
C ARG A 127 8.27 8.28 8.81
N GLY A 128 7.23 8.59 8.03
CA GLY A 128 6.10 9.42 8.45
C GLY A 128 5.11 8.69 9.37
N ASN A 129 4.08 9.38 9.83
CA ASN A 129 3.07 8.82 10.76
C ASN A 129 1.64 8.80 10.17
N ASP A 130 1.46 9.18 8.90
CA ASP A 130 0.16 9.09 8.25
C ASP A 130 -0.14 7.61 7.96
N THR A 131 -1.10 7.05 8.69
CA THR A 131 -1.47 5.64 8.61
C THR A 131 -2.00 5.25 7.23
N THR A 132 -2.65 6.17 6.53
CA THR A 132 -3.17 5.93 5.18
C THR A 132 -2.06 5.84 4.14
N LEU A 133 -0.96 6.58 4.34
CA LEU A 133 0.23 6.51 3.50
C LEU A 133 1.10 5.30 3.86
N ILE A 134 1.23 4.96 5.13
CA ILE A 134 1.96 3.74 5.56
C ILE A 134 1.28 2.51 4.97
N GLU A 135 -0.05 2.41 5.07
CA GLU A 135 -0.84 1.33 4.47
C GLU A 135 -0.60 1.25 2.95
N ALA A 136 -0.68 2.38 2.24
CA ALA A 136 -0.43 2.41 0.79
C ALA A 136 1.02 2.06 0.41
N ALA A 137 1.99 2.48 1.23
CA ALA A 137 3.42 2.20 1.01
C ALA A 137 3.74 0.71 1.20
N LEU A 138 3.06 0.03 2.13
CA LEU A 138 3.19 -1.42 2.36
C LEU A 138 2.29 -2.26 1.44
N GLY A 139 2.14 -1.79 0.20
CA GLY A 139 1.51 -2.50 -0.90
C GLY A 139 2.41 -3.55 -1.58
N PRO A 140 1.98 -4.12 -2.71
CA PRO A 140 2.69 -5.19 -3.41
C PRO A 140 4.14 -4.84 -3.80
N TYR A 141 4.41 -3.57 -4.11
CA TYR A 141 5.77 -3.11 -4.41
C TYR A 141 6.71 -3.26 -3.20
N ALA A 142 6.31 -2.82 -2.01
CA ALA A 142 7.13 -2.98 -0.81
C ALA A 142 7.30 -4.46 -0.43
N ALA A 143 6.24 -5.26 -0.59
CA ALA A 143 6.30 -6.70 -0.38
C ALA A 143 7.34 -7.38 -1.27
N ALA A 144 7.49 -6.94 -2.52
CA ALA A 144 8.46 -7.48 -3.47
C ALA A 144 9.89 -6.93 -3.30
N HIS A 145 10.04 -5.66 -2.92
CA HIS A 145 11.34 -4.96 -3.00
C HIS A 145 11.99 -4.65 -1.65
N LEU A 146 11.24 -4.56 -0.53
CA LEU A 146 11.89 -4.28 0.76
C LEU A 146 12.76 -5.47 1.20
N PRO A 147 13.99 -5.24 1.69
CA PRO A 147 14.76 -6.27 2.37
C PRO A 147 14.01 -6.80 3.60
N ASP A 148 14.21 -8.06 3.96
CA ASP A 148 13.43 -8.70 5.03
C ASP A 148 13.48 -7.94 6.35
N ALA A 149 14.66 -7.46 6.76
CA ALA A 149 14.81 -6.70 8.00
C ALA A 149 13.97 -5.41 7.99
N GLU A 150 13.94 -4.69 6.86
CA GLU A 150 13.15 -3.46 6.72
C GLU A 150 11.65 -3.77 6.67
N TYR A 151 11.27 -4.84 5.97
CA TYR A 151 9.87 -5.28 5.89
C TYR A 151 9.33 -5.66 7.28
N ARG A 152 10.09 -6.43 8.08
CA ARG A 152 9.69 -6.78 9.47
C ARG A 152 9.47 -5.55 10.33
N GLN A 153 10.39 -4.59 10.29
CA GLN A 153 10.27 -3.33 11.05
C GLN A 153 9.05 -2.51 10.60
N ALA A 154 8.74 -2.51 9.30
CA ALA A 154 7.56 -1.82 8.79
C ALA A 154 6.26 -2.52 9.20
N VAL A 155 6.20 -3.86 9.20
CA VAL A 155 5.08 -4.64 9.75
C VAL A 155 4.90 -4.37 11.25
N LEU A 156 6.00 -4.34 12.01
CA LEU A 156 5.94 -4.03 13.44
C LEU A 156 5.43 -2.59 13.67
N LYS A 157 5.84 -1.64 12.83
CA LYS A 157 5.29 -0.28 12.87
C LYS A 157 3.77 -0.27 12.61
N CYS A 158 3.27 -1.07 11.67
CA CYS A 158 1.82 -1.16 11.43
C CYS A 158 1.04 -1.55 12.69
N VAL A 159 1.48 -2.58 13.41
CA VAL A 159 0.78 -3.01 14.63
C VAL A 159 0.85 -1.95 15.74
N PHE A 160 1.96 -1.22 15.86
CA PHE A 160 2.06 -0.07 16.78
C PHE A 160 1.15 1.09 16.38
N CYS A 161 0.91 1.29 15.09
CA CYS A 161 0.02 2.33 14.56
C CYS A 161 -1.43 1.84 14.35
N GLU A 162 -1.78 0.66 14.86
CA GLU A 162 -3.11 0.06 14.74
C GLU A 162 -3.58 -0.09 13.26
N ILE A 163 -2.65 -0.30 12.34
CA ILE A 163 -2.93 -0.62 10.94
C ILE A 163 -3.14 -2.13 10.83
N PRO A 164 -4.33 -2.61 10.41
CA PRO A 164 -4.59 -4.03 10.28
C PRO A 164 -3.64 -4.72 9.29
N LEU A 165 -3.09 -5.87 9.68
CA LEU A 165 -2.14 -6.62 8.87
C LEU A 165 -2.76 -7.24 7.61
N ASP A 166 -4.09 -7.41 7.56
CA ASP A 166 -4.78 -7.83 6.34
C ASP A 166 -4.65 -6.81 5.20
N ARG A 167 -4.38 -5.53 5.53
CA ARG A 167 -4.10 -4.46 4.55
C ARG A 167 -2.65 -4.40 4.09
N VAL A 168 -1.75 -5.09 4.79
CA VAL A 168 -0.32 -5.15 4.46
C VAL A 168 -0.06 -6.28 3.48
N SER A 169 0.59 -5.98 2.36
CA SER A 169 0.81 -6.96 1.30
C SER A 169 1.94 -7.91 1.65
N GLY A 170 1.72 -9.23 1.58
CA GLY A 170 2.79 -10.22 1.70
C GLY A 170 3.12 -10.70 3.11
N VAL A 171 2.37 -10.30 4.15
CA VAL A 171 2.63 -10.70 5.54
C VAL A 171 2.75 -12.23 5.68
N GLY A 172 1.77 -12.98 5.18
CA GLY A 172 1.81 -14.45 5.28
C GLY A 172 2.96 -15.10 4.48
N ALA A 173 3.25 -14.60 3.28
CA ALA A 173 4.31 -15.14 2.43
C ALA A 173 5.72 -14.81 2.93
N ARG A 174 5.87 -13.69 3.65
CA ARG A 174 7.12 -13.22 4.24
C ARG A 174 7.21 -13.50 5.74
N ALA A 175 6.27 -14.28 6.29
CA ALA A 175 6.29 -14.67 7.69
C ALA A 175 7.52 -15.56 7.93
N ASP A 176 8.34 -15.16 8.89
CA ASP A 176 9.48 -15.92 9.35
C ASP A 176 9.58 -15.87 10.87
N ARG A 177 10.49 -16.66 11.40
CA ARG A 177 10.71 -16.80 12.83
C ARG A 177 11.03 -15.46 13.51
N GLU A 178 11.78 -14.58 12.85
CA GLU A 178 12.17 -13.30 13.44
C GLU A 178 10.98 -12.35 13.50
N LEU A 179 10.15 -12.29 12.44
CA LEU A 179 8.91 -11.52 12.46
C LEU A 179 7.97 -12.02 13.56
N ALA A 180 7.79 -13.34 13.67
CA ALA A 180 6.96 -13.94 14.69
C ALA A 180 7.47 -13.64 16.11
N ARG A 181 8.79 -13.68 16.33
CA ARG A 181 9.40 -13.29 17.60
C ARG A 181 9.11 -11.83 17.95
N MET A 182 9.29 -10.91 17.00
CA MET A 182 9.01 -9.48 17.21
C MET A 182 7.53 -9.22 17.56
N LEU A 183 6.61 -9.93 16.89
CA LEU A 183 5.17 -9.81 17.17
C LEU A 183 4.78 -10.45 18.52
N ALA A 184 5.43 -11.54 18.91
CA ALA A 184 5.25 -12.14 20.23
C ALA A 184 5.75 -11.22 21.36
N ASP A 185 6.91 -10.58 21.18
CA ASP A 185 7.43 -9.57 22.12
C ASP A 185 6.43 -8.40 22.27
N PHE A 186 5.90 -7.90 21.14
CA PHE A 186 4.86 -6.87 21.15
C PHE A 186 3.58 -7.32 21.88
N ALA A 187 3.11 -8.54 21.64
CA ALA A 187 1.94 -9.10 22.32
C ALA A 187 2.17 -9.19 23.84
N GLN A 188 3.35 -9.62 24.25
CA GLN A 188 3.74 -9.69 25.65
C GLN A 188 3.74 -8.30 26.32
N GLU A 189 4.29 -7.28 25.65
CA GLU A 189 4.25 -5.89 26.13
C GLU A 189 2.80 -5.35 26.26
N ARG A 190 1.88 -5.78 25.39
CA ARG A 190 0.46 -5.44 25.48
C ARG A 190 -0.21 -6.09 26.69
N ILE A 191 -0.01 -7.40 26.89
CA ILE A 191 -0.55 -8.17 28.02
C ILE A 191 -0.08 -7.59 29.36
N VAL A 192 1.23 -7.35 29.50
CA VAL A 192 1.80 -6.74 30.73
C VAL A 192 1.22 -5.35 31.00
N ALA A 193 0.88 -4.60 29.95
CA ALA A 193 0.23 -3.30 30.07
C ALA A 193 -1.30 -3.38 30.28
N GLY A 194 -1.88 -4.59 30.34
CA GLY A 194 -3.33 -4.80 30.47
C GLY A 194 -4.12 -4.36 29.24
N ARG A 195 -3.52 -4.49 28.04
CA ARG A 195 -4.14 -4.07 26.78
C ARG A 195 -4.30 -5.28 25.84
N ASP A 196 -5.34 -5.26 25.02
CA ASP A 196 -5.68 -6.38 24.13
C ASP A 196 -4.61 -6.65 23.07
N VAL A 197 -4.44 -7.92 22.69
CA VAL A 197 -3.53 -8.31 21.61
C VAL A 197 -4.29 -8.27 20.28
N PRO A 198 -3.76 -7.64 19.21
CA PRO A 198 -4.41 -7.68 17.90
C PRO A 198 -4.55 -9.12 17.37
N GLU A 199 -5.76 -9.55 17.02
CA GLU A 199 -6.01 -10.93 16.55
C GLU A 199 -5.27 -11.26 15.24
N ASP A 200 -5.00 -10.25 14.41
CA ASP A 200 -4.40 -10.40 13.09
C ASP A 200 -2.90 -10.69 13.10
N ILE A 201 -2.22 -10.56 14.26
CA ILE A 201 -0.83 -11.02 14.43
C ILE A 201 -0.75 -12.53 14.73
N LEU A 202 -1.84 -13.13 15.21
CA LEU A 202 -1.85 -14.52 15.67
C LEU A 202 -1.52 -15.54 14.59
N PRO A 203 -1.98 -15.41 13.33
CA PRO A 203 -1.57 -16.34 12.27
C PRO A 203 -0.06 -16.38 12.06
N VAL A 204 0.64 -15.25 12.19
CA VAL A 204 2.10 -15.18 12.06
C VAL A 204 2.79 -15.81 13.27
N VAL A 205 2.34 -15.48 14.48
CA VAL A 205 2.94 -16.01 15.72
C VAL A 205 2.73 -17.53 15.83
N ARG A 206 1.51 -18.02 15.56
CA ARG A 206 1.16 -19.45 15.64
C ARG A 206 1.90 -20.31 14.59
N ALA A 207 2.37 -19.71 13.50
CA ALA A 207 3.20 -20.41 12.52
C ALA A 207 4.60 -20.78 13.07
N PHE A 208 5.04 -20.16 14.18
CA PHE A 208 6.33 -20.40 14.83
C PHE A 208 6.16 -20.65 16.33
N PRO A 209 5.61 -21.81 16.76
CA PRO A 209 5.26 -22.05 18.16
C PRO A 209 6.42 -21.91 19.16
N ASP A 210 7.66 -22.06 18.72
CA ASP A 210 8.86 -21.95 19.56
C ASP A 210 9.15 -20.53 20.04
N VAL A 211 8.49 -19.51 19.48
CA VAL A 211 8.60 -18.11 19.93
C VAL A 211 7.53 -17.71 20.95
N ILE A 212 6.55 -18.59 21.21
CA ILE A 212 5.43 -18.32 22.11
C ILE A 212 5.86 -18.61 23.55
N GLY A 213 5.94 -17.57 24.38
CA GLY A 213 6.18 -17.71 25.82
C GLY A 213 4.94 -18.23 26.58
N ALA A 214 5.12 -18.71 27.81
CA ALA A 214 4.05 -19.31 28.60
C ALA A 214 2.86 -18.37 28.86
N GLU A 215 3.10 -17.07 29.06
CA GLU A 215 2.05 -16.07 29.31
C GLU A 215 1.23 -15.79 28.04
N LEU A 216 1.90 -15.67 26.88
CA LEU A 216 1.22 -15.55 25.59
C LEU A 216 0.44 -16.83 25.25
N ASP A 217 1.00 -18.01 25.52
CA ASP A 217 0.32 -19.29 25.32
C ASP A 217 -0.97 -19.41 26.17
N GLN A 218 -0.97 -18.88 27.39
CA GLN A 218 -2.18 -18.82 28.22
C GLN A 218 -3.23 -17.87 27.65
N ALA A 219 -2.84 -16.65 27.27
CA ALA A 219 -3.76 -15.69 26.66
C ALA A 219 -4.39 -16.24 25.36
N LEU A 220 -3.60 -16.95 24.55
CA LEU A 220 -4.09 -17.57 23.30
C LEU A 220 -5.07 -18.73 23.52
N LYS A 221 -5.08 -19.36 24.70
CA LYS A 221 -5.98 -20.46 25.06
C LYS A 221 -7.30 -20.00 25.67
N GLU A 222 -7.34 -18.79 26.24
CA GLU A 222 -8.54 -18.23 26.87
C GLU A 222 -9.55 -17.66 25.84
N GLU A 223 -9.11 -17.43 24.59
CA GLU A 223 -9.94 -16.91 23.49
C GLU A 223 -10.48 -17.98 22.51
N GLY A 224 -10.13 -19.26 22.69
CA GLY A 224 -10.52 -20.38 21.81
C GLY A 224 -11.56 -21.33 22.41
#